data_AF-A0A928RWP0-F1
#
_entry.id   AF-A0A928RWP0-F1
#
_cell.length_a   1.000
_cell.length_b   1.000
_cell.length_c   1.000
_cell.angle_alpha   90.00
_cell.angle_beta   90.00
_cell.angle_gamma   90.00
#
_symmetry.space_group_name_H-M   'P 1'
#
loop_
_entity.id
_entity.type
_entity.pdbx_description
1 polymer ?
#
loop_
_entity_poly.entity_id
_entity_poly.type
_entity_poly.pdbx_seq_one_letter_code
_entity_poly.pdbx_strand_id
1 'polypeptide(L)'
;MKQLLKSVLKALGLLEFAKAAYYRRKKTAREVLGIRRRFWTTSPSLYRRVVKSGGEQYQLERFLQNVKAGDTVWDVGSYVGIYSIFSSHPAGRDGAVYAFEPEPAAHALLNGNIALNGIGNVKPMRMALSDSNGKGRIYSALTDAVAIHSLRHYASLSESGFEIDLATGDSLVQEGRVPPPDVVKVDVEGADYHVLKGMRSALSRPECRFLLIEVHLSCYPASEQASGMSGRQ
;
A
#
# COMPACT_ATOMS: atom_id res chain seq x y z
N MET A 1 10.29 -30.82 16.57
CA MET A 1 9.27 -30.19 17.46
C MET A 1 8.27 -29.29 16.72
N LYS A 2 8.68 -28.29 15.92
CA LYS A 2 7.74 -27.37 15.22
C LYS A 2 6.82 -28.01 14.17
N GLN A 3 7.31 -28.97 13.37
CA GLN A 3 6.51 -29.68 12.36
C GLN A 3 5.47 -30.61 13.00
N LEU A 4 5.86 -31.34 14.05
CA LEU A 4 4.97 -32.23 14.78
C LEU A 4 3.79 -31.47 15.41
N LEU A 5 4.06 -30.34 16.07
CA LEU A 5 3.03 -29.47 16.65
C LEU A 5 2.08 -28.91 15.57
N LYS A 6 2.61 -28.50 14.41
CA LYS A 6 1.79 -28.03 13.29
C LYS A 6 0.86 -29.12 12.75
N SER A 7 1.36 -30.35 12.61
CA SER A 7 0.57 -31.50 12.16
C SER A 7 -0.54 -31.85 13.15
N VAL A 8 -0.24 -31.83 14.45
CA VAL A 8 -1.23 -32.06 15.52
C VAL A 8 -2.32 -30.98 15.53
N LEU A 9 -1.94 -29.70 15.47
CA LEU A 9 -2.93 -28.60 15.42
C LEU A 9 -3.79 -28.64 14.16
N LYS A 10 -3.22 -29.07 13.02
CA LYS A 10 -3.98 -29.27 11.78
C LYS A 10 -4.99 -30.41 11.91
N ALA A 11 -4.57 -31.55 12.48
CA ALA A 11 -5.44 -32.70 12.70
C ALA A 11 -6.61 -32.38 13.66
N LEU A 12 -6.38 -31.47 14.62
CA LEU A 12 -7.40 -31.02 15.58
C LEU A 12 -8.27 -29.85 15.07
N GLY A 13 -8.04 -29.34 13.84
CA GLY A 13 -8.75 -28.16 13.33
C GLY A 13 -8.39 -26.84 14.03
N LEU A 14 -7.37 -26.83 14.91
CA LEU A 14 -6.98 -25.68 15.73
C LEU A 14 -5.89 -24.80 15.09
N LEU A 15 -5.40 -25.16 13.90
CA LEU A 15 -4.26 -24.48 13.28
C LEU A 15 -4.51 -22.99 13.02
N GLU A 16 -5.68 -22.64 12.45
CA GLU A 16 -6.00 -21.24 12.15
C GLU A 16 -6.25 -20.42 13.42
N PHE A 17 -6.89 -21.02 14.43
CA PHE A 17 -7.03 -20.40 15.75
C PHE A 17 -5.66 -20.12 16.40
N ALA A 18 -4.77 -21.12 16.38
CA ALA A 18 -3.42 -20.98 16.94
C ALA A 18 -2.59 -19.93 16.19
N LYS A 19 -2.69 -19.86 14.85
CA LYS A 19 -2.07 -18.79 14.05
C LYS A 19 -2.65 -17.43 14.40
N ALA A 20 -3.97 -17.29 14.42
CA ALA A 20 -4.63 -16.04 14.76
C ALA A 20 -4.20 -15.55 16.15
N ALA A 21 -4.18 -16.44 17.15
CA ALA A 21 -3.70 -16.12 18.50
C ALA A 21 -2.22 -15.70 18.53
N TYR A 22 -1.36 -16.44 17.83
CA TYR A 22 0.08 -16.14 17.78
C TYR A 22 0.39 -14.79 17.11
N TYR A 23 -0.29 -14.48 16.00
CA TYR A 23 -0.01 -13.27 15.23
C TYR A 23 -0.76 -12.03 15.77
N ARG A 24 -1.87 -12.19 16.52
CA ARG A 24 -2.72 -11.08 17.01
C ARG A 24 -1.97 -9.91 17.63
N ARG A 25 -0.88 -10.16 18.36
CA ARG A 25 -0.06 -9.13 19.02
C ARG A 25 1.40 -9.18 18.58
N LYS A 26 1.70 -9.84 17.46
CA LYS A 26 3.08 -9.97 17.00
C LYS A 26 3.56 -8.63 16.46
N LYS A 27 4.72 -8.21 16.94
CA LYS A 27 5.49 -7.09 16.42
C LYS A 27 6.70 -7.65 15.69
N THR A 28 7.00 -7.11 14.52
CA THR A 28 8.16 -7.51 13.73
C THR A 28 8.98 -6.27 13.43
N ALA A 29 10.26 -6.33 13.79
CA ALA A 29 11.21 -5.28 13.47
C ALA A 29 11.77 -5.51 12.08
N ARG A 30 12.08 -4.41 11.40
CA ARG A 30 12.74 -4.40 10.10
C ARG A 30 13.71 -3.23 10.05
N GLU A 31 14.84 -3.44 9.39
CA GLU A 31 15.84 -2.42 9.16
C GLU A 31 16.07 -2.22 7.66
N VAL A 32 16.09 -0.97 7.22
CA VAL A 32 16.33 -0.59 5.82
C VAL A 32 17.15 0.69 5.86
N LEU A 33 18.29 0.71 5.16
CA LEU A 33 19.23 1.85 5.16
C LEU A 33 19.60 2.34 6.58
N GLY A 34 19.80 1.42 7.52
CA GLY A 34 20.12 1.74 8.93
C GLY A 34 18.94 2.27 9.76
N ILE A 35 17.75 2.44 9.17
CA ILE A 35 16.55 2.88 9.87
C ILE A 35 15.81 1.65 10.37
N ARG A 36 15.60 1.53 11.68
CA ARG A 36 14.85 0.41 12.26
C ARG A 36 13.40 0.81 12.58
N ARG A 37 12.45 0.05 12.03
CA ARG A 37 11.00 0.24 12.23
C ARG A 37 10.33 -1.04 12.71
N ARG A 38 9.18 -0.90 13.35
CA ARG A 38 8.37 -2.04 13.84
C ARG A 38 6.98 -2.01 13.24
N PHE A 39 6.45 -3.18 12.93
CA PHE A 39 5.12 -3.34 12.37
C PHE A 39 4.36 -4.41 13.15
N TRP A 40 3.07 -4.19 13.37
CA TRP A 40 2.14 -5.24 13.74
C TRP A 40 2.01 -6.21 12.58
N THR A 41 2.21 -7.50 12.85
CA THR A 41 2.11 -8.58 11.87
C THR A 41 1.03 -9.55 12.30
N THR A 42 -0.22 -9.16 12.11
CA THR A 42 -1.43 -9.86 12.58
C THR A 42 -1.77 -11.13 11.80
N SER A 43 -1.05 -11.43 10.72
CA SER A 43 -1.19 -12.67 9.95
C SER A 43 0.17 -13.20 9.46
N PRO A 44 0.28 -14.49 9.09
CA PRO A 44 1.48 -15.02 8.45
C PRO A 44 1.86 -14.32 7.15
N SER A 45 0.87 -13.89 6.36
CA SER A 45 1.10 -13.19 5.10
C SER A 45 1.67 -11.80 5.35
N LEU A 46 1.13 -11.08 6.32
CA LEU A 46 1.66 -9.79 6.73
C LEU A 46 3.07 -9.90 7.34
N TYR A 47 3.32 -10.94 8.15
CA TYR A 47 4.67 -11.23 8.65
C TYR A 47 5.66 -11.44 7.50
N ARG A 48 5.30 -12.25 6.50
CA ARG A 48 6.14 -12.45 5.31
C ARG A 48 6.36 -11.15 4.55
N ARG A 49 5.34 -10.31 4.39
CA ARG A 49 5.47 -9.03 3.70
C ARG A 49 6.38 -8.06 4.45
N VAL A 50 6.28 -7.96 5.77
CA VAL A 50 7.20 -7.14 6.56
C VAL A 50 8.63 -7.67 6.49
N VAL A 51 8.85 -8.97 6.72
CA VAL A 51 10.22 -9.53 6.77
C VAL A 51 10.89 -9.59 5.40
N LYS A 52 10.15 -9.95 4.35
CA LYS A 52 10.72 -10.15 3.00
C LYS A 52 10.46 -9.00 2.05
N SER A 53 9.66 -8.00 2.43
CA SER A 53 9.13 -6.98 1.51
C SER A 53 8.28 -7.54 0.37
N GLY A 54 7.85 -8.81 0.43
CA GLY A 54 7.38 -9.48 -0.79
C GLY A 54 8.45 -9.61 -1.90
N GLY A 55 9.74 -9.37 -1.61
CA GLY A 55 10.83 -9.29 -2.59
C GLY A 55 11.26 -7.85 -2.93
N GLU A 56 10.53 -6.84 -2.46
CA GLU A 56 10.69 -5.43 -2.84
C GLU A 56 11.79 -4.63 -2.11
N GLN A 57 12.81 -5.29 -1.55
CA GLN A 57 13.83 -4.56 -0.74
C GLN A 57 14.55 -3.50 -1.58
N TYR A 58 14.93 -3.85 -2.81
CA TYR A 58 15.62 -2.94 -3.73
C TYR A 58 14.75 -1.73 -4.08
N GLN A 59 13.46 -1.95 -4.36
CA GLN A 59 12.50 -0.91 -4.72
C GLN A 59 12.31 0.06 -3.55
N LEU A 60 12.16 -0.46 -2.33
CA LEU A 60 12.06 0.37 -1.13
C LEU A 60 13.33 1.20 -0.92
N GLU A 61 14.52 0.61 -1.01
CA GLU A 61 15.78 1.36 -0.86
C GLU A 61 15.91 2.46 -1.92
N ARG A 62 15.62 2.15 -3.19
CA ARG A 62 15.63 3.13 -4.27
C ARG A 62 14.63 4.26 -4.06
N PHE A 63 13.44 3.94 -3.59
CA PHE A 63 12.44 4.94 -3.25
C PHE A 63 12.95 5.87 -2.15
N LEU A 64 13.44 5.32 -1.05
CA LEU A 64 13.93 6.09 0.09
C LEU A 64 15.14 6.96 -0.23
N GLN A 65 16.01 6.53 -1.15
CA GLN A 65 17.14 7.33 -1.63
C GLN A 65 16.72 8.60 -2.41
N ASN A 66 15.48 8.65 -2.91
CA ASN A 66 14.95 9.82 -3.61
C ASN A 66 14.16 10.78 -2.70
N VAL A 67 13.85 10.35 -1.47
CA VAL A 67 13.20 11.19 -0.45
C VAL A 67 14.26 12.05 0.23
N LYS A 68 14.01 13.35 0.29
CA LYS A 68 14.86 14.39 0.87
C LYS A 68 14.13 15.07 2.04
N ALA A 69 14.90 15.78 2.87
CA ALA A 69 14.34 16.56 3.96
C ALA A 69 13.42 17.67 3.42
N GLY A 70 12.24 17.81 4.01
CA GLY A 70 11.21 18.78 3.59
C GLY A 70 10.21 18.23 2.57
N ASP A 71 10.41 17.01 2.07
CA ASP A 71 9.56 16.45 1.01
C ASP A 71 8.12 16.20 1.44
N THR A 72 7.21 16.45 0.52
CA THR A 72 5.88 15.84 0.52
C THR A 72 5.93 14.51 -0.22
N VAL A 73 5.82 13.41 0.52
CA VAL A 73 5.77 12.05 -0.05
C VAL A 73 4.33 11.59 -0.14
N TRP A 74 3.92 11.04 -1.28
CA TRP A 74 2.63 10.35 -1.41
C TRP A 74 2.87 8.84 -1.56
N ASP A 75 2.17 8.05 -0.75
CA ASP A 75 2.17 6.58 -0.77
C ASP A 75 0.75 6.11 -1.09
N VAL A 76 0.50 5.80 -2.36
CA VAL A 76 -0.83 5.44 -2.88
C VAL A 76 -1.00 3.92 -2.89
N GLY A 77 -1.93 3.42 -2.07
CA GLY A 77 -2.04 1.98 -1.78
C GLY A 77 -1.11 1.56 -0.64
N SER A 78 -1.03 2.39 0.40
CA SER A 78 -0.02 2.25 1.46
C SER A 78 -0.13 0.97 2.31
N TYR A 79 -1.29 0.30 2.29
CA TYR A 79 -1.58 -0.93 3.03
C TYR A 79 -1.24 -0.82 4.52
N VAL A 80 -0.14 -1.44 4.96
CA VAL A 80 0.32 -1.41 6.36
C VAL A 80 1.39 -0.35 6.65
N GLY A 81 1.73 0.46 5.64
CA GLY A 81 2.59 1.63 5.73
C GLY A 81 4.08 1.36 5.66
N ILE A 82 4.54 0.33 4.93
CA ILE A 82 6.00 0.07 4.81
C ILE A 82 6.69 1.29 4.21
N TYR A 83 6.31 1.71 3.00
CA TYR A 83 6.90 2.88 2.35
C TYR A 83 6.65 4.15 3.18
N SER A 84 5.42 4.37 3.65
CA SER A 84 5.08 5.52 4.49
C SER A 84 5.96 5.69 5.74
N ILE A 85 6.09 4.62 6.55
CA ILE A 85 6.79 4.66 7.84
C ILE A 85 8.30 4.79 7.64
N PHE A 86 8.87 4.19 6.59
CA PHE A 86 10.28 4.40 6.29
C PHE A 86 10.55 5.80 5.75
N SER A 87 9.68 6.33 4.87
CA SER A 87 9.83 7.66 4.26
C SER A 87 9.74 8.80 5.27
N SER A 88 9.04 8.59 6.39
CA SER A 88 8.97 9.54 7.50
C SER A 88 10.33 10.03 8.01
N HIS A 89 11.37 9.19 7.92
CA HIS A 89 12.70 9.51 8.43
C HIS A 89 13.48 10.47 7.51
N PRO A 90 13.72 10.15 6.22
CA PRO A 90 14.40 11.06 5.31
C PRO A 90 13.59 12.33 5.00
N ALA A 91 12.25 12.26 4.99
CA ALA A 91 11.41 13.46 4.84
C ALA A 91 11.62 14.47 5.98
N GLY A 92 11.99 13.98 7.17
CA GLY A 92 12.33 14.82 8.31
C GLY A 92 11.13 15.57 8.91
N ARG A 93 11.42 16.50 9.82
CA ARG A 93 10.41 17.23 10.61
C ARG A 93 9.60 18.22 9.77
N ASP A 94 10.21 18.76 8.72
CA ASP A 94 9.61 19.77 7.84
C ASP A 94 8.92 19.13 6.63
N GLY A 95 9.14 17.84 6.38
CA GLY A 95 8.44 17.05 5.38
C GLY A 95 7.21 16.34 5.94
N ALA A 96 6.40 15.78 5.04
CA ALA A 96 5.20 15.03 5.39
C ALA A 96 4.96 13.87 4.42
N VAL A 97 4.37 12.80 4.92
CA VAL A 97 3.98 11.63 4.13
C VAL A 97 2.45 11.52 4.14
N TYR A 98 1.81 11.47 2.98
CA TYR A 98 0.39 11.23 2.82
C TYR A 98 0.17 9.80 2.33
N ALA A 99 -0.43 8.98 3.19
CA ALA A 99 -0.57 7.54 2.99
C ALA A 99 -2.03 7.21 2.66
N PHE A 100 -2.32 6.92 1.39
CA PHE A 100 -3.67 6.64 0.92
C PHE A 100 -3.95 5.14 1.02
N GLU A 101 -4.92 4.76 1.86
CA GLU A 101 -5.36 3.37 2.04
C GLU A 101 -6.88 3.31 2.26
N PRO A 102 -7.65 2.86 1.26
CA PRO A 102 -9.11 2.81 1.36
C PRO A 102 -9.65 1.68 2.25
N GLU A 103 -8.94 0.56 2.40
CA GLU A 103 -9.43 -0.63 3.10
C GLU A 103 -9.45 -0.40 4.62
N PRO A 104 -10.61 -0.47 5.31
CA PRO A 104 -10.71 -0.10 6.70
C PRO A 104 -9.78 -0.86 7.65
N ALA A 105 -9.55 -2.17 7.45
CA ALA A 105 -8.69 -2.96 8.33
C ALA A 105 -7.20 -2.64 8.09
N ALA A 106 -6.76 -2.53 6.83
CA ALA A 106 -5.42 -2.07 6.47
C ALA A 106 -5.16 -0.66 6.99
N HIS A 107 -6.09 0.27 6.79
CA HIS A 107 -5.98 1.63 7.30
C HIS A 107 -5.86 1.65 8.84
N ALA A 108 -6.61 0.80 9.55
CA ALA A 108 -6.46 0.66 11.01
C ALA A 108 -5.08 0.11 11.40
N LEU A 109 -4.55 -0.87 10.67
CA LEU A 109 -3.20 -1.41 10.88
C LEU A 109 -2.12 -0.36 10.58
N LEU A 110 -2.26 0.43 9.52
CA LEU A 110 -1.40 1.56 9.18
C LEU A 110 -1.32 2.55 10.35
N ASN A 111 -2.47 3.00 10.86
CA ASN A 111 -2.53 3.87 12.03
C ASN A 111 -1.83 3.26 13.25
N GLY A 112 -2.10 1.98 13.52
CA GLY A 112 -1.44 1.24 14.59
C GLY A 112 0.09 1.15 14.43
N ASN A 113 0.58 1.04 13.19
CA ASN A 113 2.01 1.00 12.88
C ASN A 113 2.66 2.38 12.98
N ILE A 114 1.99 3.44 12.54
CA ILE A 114 2.45 4.83 12.73
C ILE A 114 2.63 5.10 14.22
N ALA A 115 1.61 4.79 15.03
CA ALA A 115 1.65 4.95 16.48
C ALA A 115 2.76 4.10 17.14
N LEU A 116 2.94 2.84 16.68
CA LEU A 116 3.97 1.94 17.20
C LEU A 116 5.41 2.48 17.03
N ASN A 117 5.62 3.35 16.04
CA ASN A 117 6.91 3.97 15.75
C ASN A 117 7.02 5.42 16.26
N GLY A 118 5.97 5.98 16.87
CA GLY A 118 5.97 7.36 17.37
C GLY A 118 6.17 8.41 16.27
N ILE A 119 5.61 8.16 15.08
CA ILE A 119 5.79 9.02 13.90
C ILE A 119 4.68 10.07 13.84
N GLY A 120 5.06 11.34 13.75
CA GLY A 120 4.12 12.48 13.69
C GLY A 120 3.91 13.09 12.31
N ASN A 121 4.79 12.81 11.34
CA ASN A 121 4.75 13.39 9.99
C ASN A 121 4.15 12.46 8.94
N VAL A 122 3.50 11.35 9.33
CA VAL A 122 2.73 10.50 8.42
C VAL A 122 1.24 10.74 8.65
N LYS A 123 0.53 11.10 7.59
CA LYS A 123 -0.90 11.44 7.57
C LYS A 123 -1.65 10.35 6.80
N PRO A 124 -2.30 9.41 7.50
CA PRO A 124 -3.08 8.36 6.85
C PRO A 124 -4.42 8.93 6.33
N MET A 125 -4.75 8.57 5.09
CA MET A 125 -5.92 9.03 4.35
C MET A 125 -6.77 7.81 3.96
N ARG A 126 -7.96 7.66 4.56
CA ARG A 126 -8.86 6.55 4.27
C ARG A 126 -9.68 6.78 2.99
N MET A 127 -9.00 6.73 1.85
CA MET A 127 -9.58 6.91 0.52
C MET A 127 -8.67 6.29 -0.54
N ALA A 128 -9.23 6.00 -1.71
CA ALA A 128 -8.45 5.64 -2.90
C ALA A 128 -8.30 6.86 -3.81
N LEU A 129 -7.13 6.96 -4.44
CA LEU A 129 -6.98 7.87 -5.56
C LEU A 129 -7.55 7.23 -6.83
N SER A 130 -8.20 8.02 -7.67
CA SER A 130 -8.84 7.59 -8.92
C SER A 130 -8.89 8.75 -9.91
N ASP A 131 -9.49 8.56 -11.09
CA ASP A 131 -9.69 9.59 -12.10
C ASP A 131 -11.00 10.40 -11.91
N SER A 132 -11.71 10.17 -10.81
CA SER A 132 -12.90 10.94 -10.41
C SER A 132 -13.11 10.94 -8.89
N ASN A 133 -13.81 11.97 -8.40
CA ASN A 133 -14.25 12.07 -7.01
C ASN A 133 -15.57 11.32 -6.80
N GLY A 134 -15.80 10.78 -5.60
CA GLY A 134 -17.08 10.20 -5.22
C GLY A 134 -16.94 8.95 -4.38
N LYS A 135 -17.77 7.95 -4.68
CA LYS A 135 -17.78 6.66 -3.98
C LYS A 135 -17.41 5.53 -4.94
N GLY A 136 -16.67 4.56 -4.43
CA GLY A 136 -16.30 3.34 -5.12
C GLY A 136 -16.60 2.12 -4.26
N ARG A 137 -16.32 0.92 -4.79
CA ARG A 137 -16.46 -0.32 -4.03
C ARG A 137 -15.25 -1.19 -4.28
N ILE A 138 -14.63 -1.69 -3.20
CA ILE A 138 -13.61 -2.73 -3.26
C ILE A 138 -14.28 -4.06 -2.96
N TYR A 139 -13.97 -5.06 -3.78
CA TYR A 139 -14.37 -6.44 -3.55
C TYR A 139 -13.19 -7.17 -2.91
N SER A 140 -13.42 -7.77 -1.74
CA SER A 140 -12.42 -8.63 -1.12
C SER A 140 -12.54 -10.02 -1.73
N ALA A 141 -11.47 -10.54 -2.35
CA ALA A 141 -11.42 -11.96 -2.65
C ALA A 141 -11.41 -12.73 -1.32
N LEU A 142 -12.53 -13.34 -0.96
CA LEU A 142 -12.68 -14.18 0.23
C LEU A 142 -11.92 -15.52 0.05
N THR A 143 -10.60 -15.51 -0.12
CA THR A 143 -9.76 -16.71 0.07
C THR A 143 -8.30 -16.30 0.29
N ASP A 144 -7.64 -17.02 1.19
CA ASP A 144 -6.31 -16.80 1.79
C ASP A 144 -5.09 -16.86 0.83
N ALA A 145 -5.22 -16.38 -0.40
CA ALA A 145 -4.18 -16.33 -1.41
C ALA A 145 -4.22 -15.01 -2.17
N VAL A 146 -3.23 -14.16 -1.90
CA VAL A 146 -2.91 -12.91 -2.62
C VAL A 146 -3.93 -11.79 -2.35
N ALA A 147 -3.44 -10.68 -1.80
CA ALA A 147 -4.20 -9.45 -1.62
C ALA A 147 -4.46 -8.84 -2.99
N ILE A 148 -5.47 -9.33 -3.71
CA ILE A 148 -5.93 -8.76 -4.98
C ILE A 148 -7.18 -7.96 -4.65
N HIS A 149 -7.04 -6.64 -4.60
CA HIS A 149 -8.16 -5.71 -4.45
C HIS A 149 -8.41 -5.00 -5.77
N SER A 150 -8.98 -5.69 -6.76
CA SER A 150 -9.30 -5.06 -8.04
C SER A 150 -10.49 -4.12 -7.90
N LEU A 151 -10.37 -2.91 -8.43
CA LEU A 151 -11.50 -1.97 -8.59
C LEU A 151 -12.44 -2.36 -9.75
N ARG A 152 -12.13 -3.44 -10.49
CA ARG A 152 -12.95 -3.91 -11.61
C ARG A 152 -12.96 -5.43 -11.73
N HIS A 153 -14.17 -5.96 -11.93
CA HIS A 153 -14.50 -7.30 -12.45
C HIS A 153 -14.24 -8.55 -11.59
N TYR A 154 -14.81 -8.61 -10.38
CA TYR A 154 -15.24 -9.88 -9.76
C TYR A 154 -16.67 -9.81 -9.20
N ALA A 155 -17.58 -9.18 -9.96
CA ALA A 155 -19.01 -9.10 -9.62
C ALA A 155 -19.70 -10.48 -9.53
N SER A 156 -19.02 -11.57 -9.88
CA SER A 156 -19.57 -12.93 -9.87
C SER A 156 -19.15 -13.80 -8.68
N LEU A 157 -18.28 -13.34 -7.75
CA LEU A 157 -17.73 -14.24 -6.72
C LEU A 157 -17.80 -13.76 -5.25
N SER A 158 -18.28 -12.55 -4.95
CA SER A 158 -18.75 -12.23 -3.58
C SER A 158 -19.63 -10.96 -3.54
N GLU A 159 -20.78 -11.03 -2.87
CA GLU A 159 -21.63 -9.86 -2.56
C GLU A 159 -21.00 -8.94 -1.47
N SER A 160 -19.91 -9.37 -0.83
CA SER A 160 -19.27 -8.68 0.28
C SER A 160 -18.18 -7.71 -0.19
N GLY A 161 -18.57 -6.68 -0.94
CA GLY A 161 -17.74 -5.49 -1.15
C GLY A 161 -18.04 -4.41 -0.12
N PHE A 162 -17.08 -3.55 0.19
CA PHE A 162 -17.30 -2.36 1.03
C PHE A 162 -17.13 -1.08 0.22
N GLU A 163 -17.93 -0.06 0.57
CA GLU A 163 -17.86 1.25 -0.05
C GLU A 163 -16.61 2.00 0.42
N ILE A 164 -15.99 2.73 -0.50
CA ILE A 164 -14.80 3.53 -0.25
C ILE A 164 -14.98 4.95 -0.80
N ASP A 165 -14.26 5.91 -0.23
CA ASP A 165 -14.16 7.25 -0.76
C ASP A 165 -13.13 7.29 -1.90
N LEU A 166 -13.49 7.96 -2.99
CA LEU A 166 -12.62 8.21 -4.13
C LEU A 166 -12.33 9.71 -4.25
N ALA A 167 -11.08 10.04 -4.57
CA ALA A 167 -10.69 11.40 -4.94
C ALA A 167 -9.64 11.37 -6.07
N THR A 168 -9.59 12.41 -6.89
CA THR A 168 -8.43 12.67 -7.73
C THR A 168 -7.35 13.33 -6.89
N GLY A 169 -6.08 12.99 -7.11
CA GLY A 169 -4.98 13.68 -6.43
C GLY A 169 -4.96 15.17 -6.76
N ASP A 170 -5.30 15.52 -8.00
CA ASP A 170 -5.38 16.91 -8.45
C ASP A 170 -6.44 17.70 -7.66
N SER A 171 -7.61 17.11 -7.37
CA SER A 171 -8.64 17.78 -6.55
C SER A 171 -8.20 17.99 -5.11
N LEU A 172 -7.51 17.01 -4.50
CA LEU A 172 -7.02 17.15 -3.12
C LEU A 172 -6.00 18.29 -2.99
N VAL A 173 -5.15 18.48 -4.01
CA VAL A 173 -4.20 19.59 -4.09
C VAL A 173 -4.93 20.92 -4.31
N GLN A 174 -5.86 20.96 -5.26
CA GLN A 174 -6.63 22.17 -5.60
C GLN A 174 -7.46 22.67 -4.40
N GLU A 175 -8.04 21.75 -3.63
CA GLU A 175 -8.84 22.04 -2.43
C GLU A 175 -7.97 22.36 -1.20
N GLY A 176 -6.64 22.29 -1.30
CA GLY A 176 -5.72 22.54 -0.19
C GLY A 176 -5.76 21.47 0.91
N ARG A 177 -6.34 20.29 0.63
CA ARG A 177 -6.42 19.18 1.60
C ARG A 177 -5.06 18.52 1.82
N VAL A 178 -4.23 18.51 0.78
CA VAL A 178 -2.85 18.02 0.80
C VAL A 178 -1.96 18.92 -0.08
N PRO A 179 -0.67 19.10 0.25
CA PRO A 179 0.29 19.73 -0.65
C PRO A 179 0.61 18.81 -1.84
N PRO A 180 1.05 19.37 -2.98
CA PRO A 180 1.51 18.60 -4.13
C PRO A 180 2.72 17.72 -3.74
N PRO A 181 2.85 16.52 -4.33
CA PRO A 181 3.94 15.62 -4.00
C PRO A 181 5.26 16.02 -4.65
N ASP A 182 6.34 15.74 -3.93
CA ASP A 182 7.72 15.71 -4.41
C ASP A 182 8.11 14.32 -4.94
N VAL A 183 7.62 13.28 -4.25
CA VAL A 183 7.94 11.88 -4.49
C VAL A 183 6.67 11.06 -4.33
N VAL A 184 6.40 10.16 -5.27
CA VAL A 184 5.16 9.36 -5.31
C VAL A 184 5.47 7.88 -5.43
N LYS A 185 4.86 7.05 -4.58
CA LYS A 185 4.70 5.61 -4.81
C LYS A 185 3.24 5.34 -5.21
N VAL A 186 3.06 4.51 -6.23
CA VAL A 186 1.77 3.92 -6.59
C VAL A 186 1.91 2.40 -6.55
N ASP A 187 1.16 1.75 -5.66
CA ASP A 187 0.95 0.30 -5.61
C ASP A 187 -0.52 0.01 -5.40
N VAL A 188 -1.27 -0.05 -6.48
CA VAL A 188 -2.71 -0.31 -6.44
C VAL A 188 -3.05 -1.43 -7.40
N GLU A 189 -3.85 -2.39 -6.94
CA GLU A 189 -4.18 -3.61 -7.67
C GLU A 189 -5.14 -3.31 -8.84
N GLY A 190 -4.59 -2.95 -10.01
CA GLY A 190 -5.35 -2.74 -11.25
C GLY A 190 -6.06 -1.38 -11.38
N ALA A 191 -5.68 -0.40 -10.56
CA ALA A 191 -6.22 0.96 -10.60
C ALA A 191 -5.18 2.01 -10.99
N ASP A 192 -3.96 1.57 -11.36
CA ASP A 192 -2.80 2.42 -11.58
C ASP A 192 -3.03 3.47 -12.68
N TYR A 193 -3.65 3.08 -13.79
CA TYR A 193 -4.03 4.02 -14.85
C TYR A 193 -4.97 5.14 -14.35
N HIS A 194 -5.98 4.80 -13.54
CA HIS A 194 -6.94 5.76 -13.01
C HIS A 194 -6.28 6.71 -12.01
N VAL A 195 -5.41 6.19 -11.14
CA VAL A 195 -4.60 7.00 -10.22
C VAL A 195 -3.75 8.01 -11.01
N LEU A 196 -3.00 7.55 -12.02
CA LEU A 196 -2.15 8.43 -12.83
C LEU A 196 -2.95 9.50 -13.55
N LYS A 197 -4.11 9.14 -14.12
CA LYS A 197 -5.00 10.08 -14.80
C LYS A 197 -5.55 11.15 -13.84
N GLY A 198 -5.90 10.77 -12.61
CA GLY A 198 -6.36 11.69 -11.56
C GLY A 198 -5.26 12.49 -10.86
N MET A 199 -4.00 12.22 -11.16
CA MET A 199 -2.82 12.92 -10.62
C MET A 199 -2.05 13.66 -11.71
N ARG A 200 -2.65 13.85 -12.90
CA ARG A 200 -1.93 14.36 -14.07
C ARG A 200 -1.27 15.71 -13.80
N SER A 201 -2.00 16.64 -13.17
CA SER A 201 -1.47 17.97 -12.86
C SER A 201 -0.40 17.90 -11.77
N ALA A 202 -0.65 17.16 -10.69
CA ALA A 202 0.28 16.97 -9.58
C ALA A 202 1.62 16.35 -10.04
N LEU A 203 1.58 15.33 -10.91
CA LEU A 203 2.76 14.63 -11.41
C LEU A 203 3.53 15.41 -12.48
N SER A 204 2.87 16.34 -13.18
CA SER A 204 3.52 17.16 -14.22
C SER A 204 4.32 18.34 -13.64
N ARG A 205 4.30 18.53 -12.32
CA ARG A 205 5.01 19.60 -11.65
C ARG A 205 6.52 19.33 -11.63
N PRO A 206 7.37 20.35 -11.78
CA PRO A 206 8.82 20.16 -11.74
C PRO A 206 9.34 19.73 -10.35
N GLU A 207 8.59 20.01 -9.28
CA GLU A 207 8.94 19.56 -7.93
C GLU A 207 8.72 18.04 -7.74
N CYS A 208 7.74 17.47 -8.46
CA CYS A 208 7.47 16.03 -8.47
C CYS A 208 8.55 15.31 -9.30
N ARG A 209 9.65 14.94 -8.64
CA ARG A 209 10.89 14.47 -9.29
C ARG A 209 11.00 12.96 -9.42
N PHE A 210 10.21 12.21 -8.66
CA PHE A 210 10.34 10.75 -8.62
C PHE A 210 9.00 10.07 -8.44
N LEU A 211 8.71 9.13 -9.35
CA LEU A 211 7.54 8.26 -9.32
C LEU A 211 8.03 6.81 -9.35
N LEU A 212 7.65 6.03 -8.33
CA LEU A 212 7.76 4.58 -8.35
C LEU A 212 6.35 4.00 -8.54
N ILE A 213 6.16 3.17 -9.55
CA ILE A 213 4.86 2.57 -9.85
C ILE A 213 4.98 1.06 -10.00
N GLU A 214 4.05 0.33 -9.39
CA GLU A 214 3.84 -1.09 -9.64
C GLU A 214 2.66 -1.26 -10.58
N VAL A 215 2.90 -1.94 -11.71
CA VAL A 215 1.89 -2.15 -12.75
C VAL A 215 1.43 -3.60 -12.70
N HIS A 216 0.17 -3.79 -12.37
CA HIS A 216 -0.46 -5.11 -12.28
C HIS A 216 -1.04 -5.52 -13.63
N LEU A 217 -0.17 -5.98 -14.54
CA LEU A 217 -0.55 -6.33 -15.92
C LEU A 217 -1.69 -7.37 -16.01
N SER A 218 -1.79 -8.27 -15.02
CA SER A 218 -2.85 -9.27 -14.91
C SER A 218 -4.26 -8.69 -14.75
N CYS A 219 -4.36 -7.41 -14.36
CA CYS A 219 -5.63 -6.71 -14.24
C CYS A 219 -6.12 -6.09 -15.56
N TYR A 220 -5.27 -6.06 -16.60
CA TYR A 220 -5.64 -5.59 -17.93
C TYR A 220 -6.10 -6.77 -18.81
N PRO A 221 -7.10 -6.57 -19.70
CA PRO A 221 -7.47 -7.60 -20.69
C PRO A 221 -6.27 -8.02 -21.54
N ALA A 222 -6.19 -9.30 -21.91
CA ALA A 222 -5.06 -9.82 -22.71
C ALA A 222 -4.85 -9.06 -24.04
N SER A 223 -5.90 -8.45 -24.60
CA SER A 223 -5.84 -7.60 -25.79
C SER A 223 -5.07 -6.29 -25.60
N GLU A 224 -4.93 -5.82 -24.35
CA GLU A 224 -4.22 -4.58 -23.98
C GLU A 224 -2.81 -4.85 -23.41
N GLN A 225 -2.53 -6.09 -23.01
CA GLN A 225 -1.19 -6.49 -22.52
C GLN A 225 -0.14 -6.53 -23.64
N ALA A 226 -0.54 -6.81 -24.89
CA ALA A 226 0.38 -6.98 -26.02
C ALA A 226 0.71 -5.69 -26.78
N SER A 227 -0.12 -4.65 -26.67
CA SER A 227 0.01 -3.40 -27.44
C SER A 227 1.03 -2.42 -26.87
N GLY A 228 1.54 -2.65 -25.65
CA GLY A 228 2.62 -1.86 -25.04
C GLY A 228 4.04 -2.28 -25.44
N MET A 229 4.23 -3.43 -26.12
CA MET A 229 5.56 -3.97 -26.46
C MET A 229 6.02 -3.68 -27.90
N SER A 230 5.19 -3.04 -28.75
CA SER A 230 5.54 -2.78 -30.16
C SER A 230 6.06 -1.37 -30.46
N GLY A 231 6.39 -0.57 -29.45
CA GLY A 231 6.84 0.81 -29.61
C GLY A 231 8.37 1.01 -29.54
N ARG A 232 9.15 0.26 -30.32
CA ARG A 232 10.55 0.62 -30.67
C ARG A 232 10.92 0.10 -32.06
N GLN A 233 10.96 1.00 -33.02
CA GLN A 233 12.08 1.12 -33.96
C GLN A 233 12.60 2.56 -33.86
#